data_AF-A0A7S3RFY5-F1
#
_entry.id   AF-A0A7S3RFY5-F1
#
_cell.length_a   1.000
_cell.length_b   1.000
_cell.length_c   1.000
_cell.angle_alpha   90.00
_cell.angle_beta   90.00
_cell.angle_gamma   90.00
#
_symmetry.space_group_name_H-M   'P 1'
#
loop_
_entity.id
_entity.type
_entity.pdbx_description
1 polymer ?
#
loop_
_entity_poly.entity_id
_entity_poly.type
_entity_poly.pdbx_seq_one_letter_code
_entity_poly.pdbx_strand_id
1 'polypeptide(L)'
;FDSADEFREIQAFVAWIVSSLGLHMVKIEKKSFRLGMQDVVSQGVRAIVMGQRFGDPFTPTSAFSPSTEGWPAFMRINPILEWSYAHVWTFLRCFGLPYCNLYDDGYTSLGSSGDTIRNPCLRRPDGSYAPAY
;
A
#
# COMPACT_ATOMS: atom_id res chain seq x y z
N PHE A 1 -3.20 -8.87 -5.65
CA PHE A 1 -4.48 -9.61 -5.48
C PHE A 1 -5.55 -8.68 -5.97
N ASP A 2 -6.34 -9.10 -6.94
CA ASP A 2 -7.39 -8.23 -7.47
C ASP A 2 -8.55 -8.18 -6.47
N SER A 3 -9.09 -6.99 -6.22
CA SER A 3 -10.26 -6.77 -5.36
C SER A 3 -11.32 -6.07 -6.18
N ALA A 4 -12.55 -6.59 -6.19
CA ALA A 4 -13.66 -5.99 -6.90
C ALA A 4 -14.03 -4.59 -6.35
N ASP A 5 -13.64 -4.33 -5.10
CA ASP A 5 -14.00 -3.13 -4.33
C ASP A 5 -12.81 -2.15 -4.22
N GLU A 6 -11.93 -2.09 -5.22
CA GLU A 6 -10.82 -1.13 -5.27
C GLU A 6 -11.26 0.17 -5.97
N PHE A 7 -10.77 1.32 -5.47
CA PHE A 7 -10.97 2.60 -6.14
C PHE A 7 -10.37 2.61 -7.54
N ARG A 8 -11.09 3.19 -8.51
CA ARG A 8 -10.62 3.31 -9.90
C ARG A 8 -9.36 4.17 -10.01
N GLU A 9 -9.25 5.17 -9.13
CA GLU A 9 -8.09 6.06 -9.00
C GLU A 9 -6.84 5.28 -8.60
N ILE A 10 -6.97 4.32 -7.67
CA ILE A 10 -5.87 3.44 -7.27
C ILE A 10 -5.47 2.53 -8.43
N GLN A 11 -6.44 1.92 -9.11
CA GLN A 11 -6.19 1.06 -10.27
C GLN A 11 -5.45 1.82 -11.39
N ALA A 12 -5.92 3.03 -11.70
CA ALA A 12 -5.30 3.90 -12.71
C ALA A 12 -3.88 4.30 -12.29
N PHE A 13 -3.68 4.67 -11.01
CA PHE A 13 -2.38 5.05 -10.49
C PHE A 13 -1.38 3.90 -10.52
N VAL A 14 -1.79 2.70 -10.11
CA VAL A 14 -0.95 1.49 -10.16
C VAL A 14 -0.58 1.15 -11.61
N ALA A 15 -1.54 1.18 -12.54
CA ALA A 15 -1.26 0.94 -13.95
C ALA A 15 -0.25 1.95 -14.53
N TRP A 16 -0.39 3.22 -14.15
CA TRP A 16 0.53 4.28 -14.56
C TRP A 16 1.94 4.07 -13.98
N ILE A 17 2.07 3.73 -12.69
CA ILE A 17 3.38 3.44 -12.06
C ILE A 17 4.04 2.23 -12.72
N VAL A 18 3.30 1.15 -12.93
CA VAL A 18 3.79 -0.08 -13.57
C VAL A 18 4.37 0.24 -14.95
N SER A 19 3.65 1.02 -15.76
CA SER A 19 4.12 1.45 -17.08
C SER A 19 5.32 2.39 -16.99
N SER A 20 5.29 3.38 -16.09
CA SER A 20 6.30 4.46 -16.03
C SER A 20 7.65 3.96 -15.52
N LEU A 21 7.64 2.93 -14.67
CA LEU A 21 8.84 2.32 -14.10
C LEU A 21 9.25 1.02 -14.82
N GLY A 22 8.53 0.60 -15.87
CA GLY A 22 8.82 -0.64 -16.60
C GLY A 22 8.71 -1.90 -15.74
N LEU A 23 7.77 -1.91 -14.79
CA LEU A 23 7.58 -3.02 -13.86
C LEU A 23 6.79 -4.16 -14.51
N HIS A 24 7.13 -5.39 -14.17
CA HIS A 24 6.31 -6.55 -14.50
C HIS A 24 5.28 -6.78 -13.39
N MET A 25 4.01 -6.52 -13.68
CA MET A 25 2.91 -6.73 -12.73
C MET A 25 2.34 -8.14 -12.85
N VAL A 26 2.35 -8.88 -11.74
CA VAL A 26 1.67 -10.18 -11.62
C VAL A 26 0.38 -10.00 -10.81
N LYS A 27 -0.76 -10.34 -11.42
CA LYS A 27 -2.05 -10.40 -10.73
C LYS A 27 -2.34 -11.83 -10.26
N ILE A 28 -2.75 -11.94 -9.00
CA ILE A 28 -3.24 -13.19 -8.41
C ILE A 28 -4.75 -13.07 -8.26
N GLU A 29 -5.47 -13.92 -8.98
CA GLU A 29 -6.93 -13.93 -9.04
C GLU A 29 -7.49 -15.23 -8.46
N LYS A 30 -8.71 -15.16 -7.92
CA LYS A 30 -9.51 -16.33 -7.47
C LYS A 30 -8.79 -17.25 -6.45
N LYS A 31 -7.80 -16.73 -5.72
CA LYS A 31 -7.10 -17.43 -4.64
C LYS A 31 -7.13 -16.58 -3.38
N SER A 32 -7.15 -17.25 -2.23
CA SER A 32 -6.87 -16.57 -0.96
C SER A 32 -5.44 -16.02 -0.97
N PHE A 33 -5.18 -14.99 -0.16
CA PHE A 33 -3.85 -14.41 -0.02
C PHE A 33 -2.78 -15.48 0.24
N ARG A 34 -3.04 -16.39 1.17
CA ARG A 34 -2.11 -17.47 1.54
C ARG A 34 -1.77 -18.39 0.37
N LEU A 35 -2.77 -18.85 -0.40
CA LEU A 35 -2.55 -19.73 -1.54
C LEU A 35 -1.83 -19.01 -2.67
N GLY A 36 -2.18 -17.75 -2.93
CA GLY A 36 -1.46 -16.92 -3.90
C GLY A 36 0.01 -16.76 -3.54
N MET A 37 0.30 -16.50 -2.26
CA MET A 37 1.68 -16.42 -1.78
C MET A 37 2.44 -17.74 -1.93
N GLN A 38 1.77 -18.88 -1.80
CA GLN A 38 2.40 -20.18 -2.04
C GLN A 38 2.84 -20.33 -3.49
N ASP A 39 2.03 -19.89 -4.46
CA ASP A 39 2.41 -19.91 -5.88
C ASP A 39 3.60 -18.97 -6.16
N VAL A 40 3.62 -17.80 -5.54
CA VAL A 40 4.72 -16.83 -5.71
C VAL A 40 6.04 -17.41 -5.20
N VAL A 41 6.02 -18.04 -4.03
CA VAL A 41 7.22 -18.67 -3.44
C VAL A 41 7.65 -19.91 -4.22
N SER A 42 6.72 -20.71 -4.75
CA SER A 42 7.04 -21.90 -5.56
C SER A 42 7.70 -21.54 -6.89
N GLN A 43 7.44 -20.34 -7.42
CA GLN A 43 8.13 -19.77 -8.59
C GLN A 43 9.55 -19.25 -8.29
N GLY A 44 10.03 -19.41 -7.05
CA GLY A 44 11.41 -19.08 -6.69
C GLY A 44 11.58 -17.77 -5.94
N VAL A 45 10.50 -17.02 -5.66
CA VAL A 45 10.60 -15.82 -4.81
C VAL A 45 11.03 -16.21 -3.40
N ARG A 46 12.00 -15.46 -2.86
CA ARG A 46 12.57 -15.69 -1.51
C ARG A 46 12.39 -14.51 -0.58
N ALA A 47 12.17 -13.32 -1.11
CA ALA A 47 12.01 -12.09 -0.35
C ALA A 47 10.99 -11.16 -1.02
N ILE A 48 10.28 -10.38 -0.22
CA ILE A 48 9.25 -9.46 -0.67
C ILE A 48 9.44 -8.13 0.06
N VAL A 49 9.55 -7.05 -0.72
CA VAL A 49 9.56 -5.68 -0.21
C VAL A 49 8.12 -5.23 0.03
N MET A 50 7.87 -4.66 1.19
CA MET A 50 6.55 -4.26 1.65
C MET A 50 6.60 -2.86 2.26
N GLY A 51 5.47 -2.16 2.21
CA GLY A 51 5.34 -0.78 2.67
C GLY A 51 4.81 -0.63 4.10
N GLN A 52 4.90 -1.67 4.96
CA GLN A 52 4.41 -1.55 6.34
C GLN A 52 5.29 -0.61 7.17
N ARG A 53 4.67 0.16 8.06
CA ARG A 53 5.31 1.11 8.98
C ARG A 53 4.86 0.85 10.42
N PHE A 54 5.60 1.36 11.39
CA PHE A 54 5.15 1.39 12.78
C PHE A 54 3.79 2.08 12.91
N GLY A 55 2.85 1.39 13.56
CA GLY A 55 1.45 1.83 13.69
C GLY A 55 0.48 1.10 12.77
N ASP A 56 0.97 0.44 11.71
CA ASP A 56 0.11 -0.42 10.88
C ASP A 56 -0.26 -1.72 11.62
N PRO A 57 -1.41 -2.35 11.32
CA PRO A 57 -1.77 -3.64 11.90
C PRO A 57 -0.73 -4.73 11.59
N PHE A 58 -0.44 -5.59 12.58
CA PHE A 58 0.45 -6.76 12.45
C PHE A 58 1.88 -6.43 11.98
N THR A 59 2.37 -5.24 12.30
CA THR A 59 3.71 -4.76 11.95
C THR A 59 4.81 -5.59 12.62
N PRO A 60 5.87 -5.97 11.88
CA PRO A 60 7.01 -6.68 12.45
C PRO A 60 7.86 -5.78 13.36
N THR A 61 8.66 -6.40 14.22
CA THR A 61 9.59 -5.68 15.12
C THR A 61 10.89 -5.26 14.43
N SER A 62 11.16 -5.75 13.21
CA SER A 62 12.39 -5.49 12.45
C SER A 62 12.08 -5.31 10.97
N ALA A 63 12.90 -4.49 10.30
CA ALA A 63 12.84 -4.28 8.86
C ALA A 63 13.00 -5.58 8.07
N PHE A 64 13.74 -6.55 8.61
CA PHE A 64 13.86 -7.90 8.06
C PHE A 64 13.23 -8.89 9.02
N SER A 65 12.26 -9.66 8.54
CA SER A 65 11.65 -10.72 9.35
C SER A 65 11.17 -11.88 8.46
N PRO A 66 11.15 -13.12 8.97
CA PRO A 66 10.48 -14.19 8.26
C PRO A 66 8.98 -13.91 8.14
N SER A 67 8.34 -14.56 7.16
CA SER A 67 6.90 -14.73 7.11
C SER A 67 6.37 -15.37 8.40
N THR A 68 5.18 -14.99 8.85
CA THR A 68 4.56 -15.50 10.07
C THR A 68 4.26 -17.00 9.95
N GLU A 69 4.18 -17.69 11.09
CA GLU A 69 3.78 -19.11 11.13
C GLU A 69 2.48 -19.35 10.36
N GLY A 70 2.43 -20.45 9.61
CA GLY A 70 1.33 -20.79 8.71
C GLY A 70 1.44 -20.20 7.30
N TRP A 71 2.30 -19.22 7.04
CA TRP A 71 2.56 -18.72 5.68
C TRP A 71 3.66 -19.51 4.97
N PRO A 72 3.71 -19.53 3.62
CA PRO A 72 4.89 -20.03 2.90
C PRO A 72 6.15 -19.28 3.33
N ALA A 73 7.31 -19.94 3.33
CA ALA A 73 8.55 -19.35 3.80
C ALA A 73 9.10 -18.29 2.82
N PHE A 74 9.11 -17.02 3.24
CA PHE A 74 9.79 -15.93 2.55
C PHE A 74 10.27 -14.86 3.55
N MET A 75 11.23 -14.04 3.13
CA MET A 75 11.71 -12.87 3.89
C MET A 75 10.82 -11.66 3.62
N ARG A 76 10.30 -11.05 4.68
CA ARG A 76 9.62 -9.75 4.67
C ARG A 76 10.66 -8.64 4.82
N ILE A 77 10.66 -7.69 3.89
CA ILE A 77 11.58 -6.53 3.89
C ILE A 77 10.74 -5.24 3.95
N ASN A 78 10.83 -4.48 5.04
CA ASN A 78 10.10 -3.23 5.27
C ASN A 78 11.09 -2.07 5.40
N PRO A 79 11.55 -1.47 4.28
CA PRO A 79 12.61 -0.45 4.30
C PRO A 79 12.16 0.87 4.94
N ILE A 80 10.84 1.10 5.03
CA ILE A 80 10.24 2.30 5.62
C ILE A 80 9.60 2.01 6.98
N LEU A 81 9.96 0.92 7.66
CA LEU A 81 9.32 0.50 8.91
C LEU A 81 9.28 1.62 9.96
N GLU A 82 10.35 2.40 10.06
CA GLU A 82 10.50 3.51 11.02
C GLU A 82 9.95 4.85 10.52
N TRP A 83 9.34 4.89 9.34
CA TRP A 83 8.80 6.14 8.80
C TRP A 83 7.48 6.52 9.47
N SER A 84 7.40 7.76 9.94
CA SER A 84 6.15 8.36 10.37
C SER A 84 5.28 8.75 9.18
N TYR A 85 4.03 9.12 9.45
CA TYR A 85 3.15 9.74 8.45
C TYR A 85 3.77 10.99 7.81
N ALA A 86 4.40 11.84 8.63
CA ALA A 86 5.07 13.06 8.16
C ALA A 86 6.31 12.77 7.29
N HIS A 87 7.06 11.71 7.58
CA HIS A 87 8.20 11.30 6.75
C HIS A 87 7.74 10.91 5.33
N VAL A 88 6.63 10.17 5.21
CA VAL A 88 6.07 9.79 3.90
C VAL A 88 5.73 11.03 3.07
N TRP A 89 4.96 11.96 3.64
CA TRP A 89 4.56 13.16 2.90
C TRP A 89 5.72 14.09 2.61
N THR A 90 6.62 14.32 3.56
CA THR A 90 7.83 15.12 3.33
C THR A 90 8.61 14.55 2.15
N PHE A 91 8.85 13.24 2.11
CA PHE A 91 9.58 12.61 1.02
C PHE A 91 8.86 12.77 -0.33
N LEU A 92 7.57 12.41 -0.40
CA LEU A 92 6.80 12.54 -1.65
C LEU A 92 6.81 13.97 -2.18
N ARG A 93 6.61 14.96 -1.30
CA ARG A 93 6.47 16.37 -1.66
C ARG A 93 7.81 17.01 -2.01
N CYS A 94 8.86 16.75 -1.23
CA CYS A 94 10.19 17.31 -1.50
C CYS A 94 10.77 16.84 -2.84
N PHE A 95 10.45 15.61 -3.25
CA PHE A 95 10.93 15.05 -4.52
C PHE A 95 9.91 15.16 -5.66
N GLY A 96 8.76 15.81 -5.45
CA GLY A 96 7.72 15.93 -6.46
C GLY A 96 7.22 14.59 -6.98
N LEU A 97 7.21 13.56 -6.12
CA LEU A 97 6.83 12.23 -6.50
C LEU A 97 5.30 12.12 -6.67
N PRO A 98 4.85 11.37 -7.67
CA PRO A 98 3.44 11.16 -7.92
C PRO A 98 2.82 10.30 -6.79
N TYR A 99 1.58 10.60 -6.42
CA TYR A 99 0.77 9.84 -5.47
C TYR A 99 -0.69 9.80 -5.95
N CYS A 100 -1.50 8.92 -5.37
CA CYS A 100 -2.92 8.78 -5.73
C CYS A 100 -3.70 10.06 -5.37
N ASN A 101 -4.45 10.62 -6.33
CA ASN A 101 -5.16 11.89 -6.17
C ASN A 101 -6.24 11.87 -5.08
N LEU A 102 -6.73 10.71 -4.65
CA LEU A 102 -7.63 10.61 -3.49
C LEU A 102 -7.04 11.25 -2.23
N TYR A 103 -5.71 11.28 -2.10
CA TYR A 103 -5.07 11.97 -0.98
C TYR A 103 -5.25 13.50 -1.03
N ASP A 104 -5.46 14.10 -2.21
CA ASP A 104 -5.80 15.51 -2.33
C ASP A 104 -7.24 15.79 -1.88
N ASP A 105 -8.11 14.78 -1.97
CA ASP A 105 -9.53 14.83 -1.59
C ASP A 105 -9.79 14.50 -0.09
N GLY A 106 -8.73 14.45 0.72
CA GLY A 106 -8.80 14.28 2.17
C GLY A 106 -8.92 12.85 2.66
N TYR A 107 -8.66 11.86 1.81
CA TYR A 107 -8.40 10.49 2.27
C TYR A 107 -7.01 10.42 2.90
N THR A 108 -6.86 9.78 4.05
CA THR A 108 -5.54 9.60 4.71
C THR A 108 -5.11 8.13 4.83
N SER A 109 -6.00 7.21 4.48
CA SER A 109 -5.78 5.77 4.36
C SER A 109 -6.71 5.26 3.28
N LEU A 110 -6.25 4.31 2.45
CA LEU A 110 -7.00 3.77 1.33
C LEU A 110 -7.15 2.26 1.51
N GLY A 111 -8.37 1.84 1.87
CA GLY A 111 -8.80 0.44 1.93
C GLY A 111 -9.73 0.11 0.76
N SER A 112 -10.83 -0.58 1.04
CA SER A 112 -11.85 -0.84 0.01
C SER A 112 -12.71 0.41 -0.23
N SER A 113 -13.28 0.54 -1.43
CA SER A 113 -14.16 1.65 -1.76
C SER A 113 -15.46 1.68 -0.94
N GLY A 114 -15.86 0.54 -0.37
CA GLY A 114 -17.08 0.43 0.43
C GLY A 114 -16.93 0.90 1.89
N ASP A 115 -15.73 0.83 2.45
CA ASP A 115 -15.47 1.11 3.88
C ASP A 115 -14.48 2.26 4.13
N THR A 116 -13.85 2.78 3.08
CA THR A 116 -12.91 3.90 3.20
C THR A 116 -13.65 5.23 3.16
N ILE A 117 -13.49 6.04 4.21
CA ILE A 117 -14.03 7.41 4.29
C ILE A 117 -12.91 8.46 4.28
N ARG A 118 -13.24 9.67 3.81
CA ARG A 118 -12.38 10.85 3.98
C ARG A 118 -12.18 11.14 5.47
N ASN A 119 -10.99 11.61 5.82
CA ASN A 119 -10.64 11.88 7.21
C ASN A 119 -11.46 13.06 7.76
N PRO A 120 -12.33 12.86 8.76
CA PRO A 120 -13.18 13.93 9.30
C PRO A 120 -12.40 15.13 9.85
N CYS A 121 -11.17 14.91 10.33
CA CYS A 121 -10.30 15.97 10.84
C CYS A 121 -9.82 16.94 9.74
N LEU A 122 -9.92 16.55 8.47
CA LEU A 122 -9.58 17.40 7.32
C LEU A 122 -10.78 18.16 6.75
N ARG A 123 -11.99 17.96 7.31
CA ARG A 123 -13.20 18.61 6.81
C ARG A 123 -13.19 20.10 7.17
N ARG A 124 -13.39 20.96 6.16
CA ARG A 124 -13.48 22.42 6.30
C ARG A 124 -14.93 22.87 6.58
N PRO A 125 -15.13 24.10 7.08
CA PRO A 125 -16.47 24.65 7.36
C PRO A 125 -17.40 24.68 6.14
N ASP A 126 -16.85 24.83 4.93
CA ASP A 126 -17.61 24.82 3.67
C ASP A 126 -18.00 23.41 3.18
N GLY A 127 -17.61 22.37 3.93
CA GLY A 127 -17.87 20.97 3.59
C GLY A 127 -16.83 20.32 2.67
N SER A 128 -15.86 21.08 2.16
CA SER A 128 -14.70 20.55 1.43
C SER A 128 -13.73 19.85 2.39
N TYR A 129 -12.73 19.16 1.84
CA TYR A 129 -11.67 18.53 2.62
C TYR A 129 -10.31 19.12 2.26
N ALA A 130 -9.45 19.27 3.26
CA ALA A 130 -8.03 19.54 3.06
C ALA A 130 -7.32 18.29 2.55
N PRO A 131 -6.20 18.45 1.81
CA PRO A 131 -5.39 17.32 1.39
C PRO A 131 -4.75 16.61 2.59
N ALA A 132 -4.27 15.40 2.37
CA ALA A 132 -3.72 14.50 3.38
C ALA A 132 -2.36 14.94 3.95
N TYR A 133 -1.68 15.91 3.33
CA TYR A 133 -0.33 16.35 3.66
C TYR A 133 -0.29 17.73 4.33
#